data_AF-A0A2E8UFY9-F1
#
_entry.id   AF-A0A2E8UFY9-F1
#
_cell.length_a   1.000
_cell.length_b   1.000
_cell.length_c   1.000
_cell.angle_alpha   90.00
_cell.angle_beta   90.00
_cell.angle_gamma   90.00
#
_symmetry.space_group_name_H-M   'P 1'
#
loop_
_entity.id
_entity.type
_entity.pdbx_description
1 polymer ?
#
loop_
_entity_poly.entity_id
_entity_poly.type
_entity_poly.pdbx_seq_one_letter_code
_entity_poly.pdbx_strand_id
1 'polypeptide(L)'
;LPITYFVGDEIIVAKSYSEIVNYENLKKEGWSYSKINSIDPIVSQEDFAIYKTNFTRFNNQDIELISTDTNLTLIKRGNYWKLKIAIIPINISTGK
;
A
#
# COMPACT_ATOMS: atom_id res chain seq x y z
N LEU A 1 4.55 14.36 -6.64
CA LEU A 1 3.40 13.90 -7.45
C LEU A 1 2.43 13.23 -6.49
N PRO A 2 1.14 13.58 -6.49
CA PRO A 2 0.20 12.97 -5.57
C PRO A 2 0.07 11.47 -5.85
N ILE A 3 -0.17 10.73 -4.77
CA ILE A 3 -0.45 9.30 -4.74
C ILE A 3 -1.95 9.13 -4.49
N THR A 4 -2.56 8.18 -5.17
CA THR A 4 -3.99 7.85 -4.99
C THR A 4 -4.13 6.47 -4.38
N TYR A 5 -4.87 6.36 -3.29
CA TYR A 5 -5.22 5.10 -2.64
C TYR A 5 -6.72 4.87 -2.84
N PHE A 6 -7.07 3.71 -3.38
CA PHE A 6 -8.42 3.18 -3.35
C PHE A 6 -8.44 2.13 -2.24
N VAL A 7 -9.14 2.39 -1.13
CA VAL A 7 -9.20 1.50 0.05
C VAL A 7 -10.65 1.14 0.30
N GLY A 8 -11.03 -0.08 -0.07
CA GLY A 8 -12.43 -0.48 -0.18
C GLY A 8 -13.21 0.54 -1.01
N ASP A 9 -14.15 1.24 -0.37
CA ASP A 9 -15.01 2.24 -1.03
C ASP A 9 -14.46 3.68 -0.96
N GLU A 10 -13.33 3.89 -0.26
CA GLU A 10 -12.73 5.21 -0.09
C GLU A 10 -11.67 5.52 -1.15
N ILE A 11 -11.59 6.80 -1.55
CA ILE A 11 -10.55 7.34 -2.42
C ILE A 11 -9.79 8.42 -1.66
N ILE A 12 -8.49 8.18 -1.44
CA ILE A 12 -7.59 9.11 -0.74
C ILE A 12 -6.57 9.63 -1.74
N VAL A 13 -6.45 10.95 -1.85
CA VAL A 13 -5.41 11.61 -2.67
C VAL A 13 -4.51 12.43 -1.75
N ALA A 14 -3.22 12.13 -1.77
CA ALA A 14 -2.25 12.75 -0.87
C ALA A 14 -0.92 13.07 -1.55
N LYS A 15 -0.16 14.03 -1.02
CA LYS A 15 1.15 14.40 -1.57
C LYS A 15 2.28 13.47 -1.12
N SER A 16 2.08 12.77 0.00
CA SER A 16 3.05 11.87 0.61
C SER A 16 2.36 10.68 1.26
N TYR A 17 3.13 9.64 1.58
CA TYR A 17 2.61 8.48 2.31
C TYR A 17 2.20 8.82 3.75
N SER A 18 2.90 9.74 4.42
CA SER A 18 2.58 10.16 5.79
C SER A 18 1.27 10.94 5.89
N GLU A 19 0.81 11.52 4.79
CA GLU A 19 -0.53 12.10 4.69
C GLU A 19 -1.62 11.04 4.49
N ILE A 20 -1.28 9.79 4.23
CA ILE A 20 -2.24 8.68 4.11
C ILE A 20 -2.25 7.88 5.40
N VAL A 21 -1.06 7.57 5.94
CA VAL A 21 -0.92 6.64 7.06
C VAL A 21 -0.38 7.34 8.30
N ASN A 22 -1.09 7.17 9.41
CA ASN A 22 -0.62 7.53 10.74
C ASN A 22 -0.09 6.27 11.46
N TYR A 23 1.22 6.07 11.38
CA TYR A 23 1.89 4.91 11.97
C TYR A 23 1.75 4.84 13.50
N GLU A 24 1.73 5.98 14.19
CA GLU A 24 1.61 5.97 15.65
C GLU A 24 0.24 5.50 16.11
N ASN A 25 -0.82 5.86 15.38
CA ASN A 25 -2.15 5.33 15.65
C ASN A 25 -2.30 3.88 15.20
N LEU A 26 -1.75 3.49 14.04
CA LEU A 26 -1.72 2.07 13.64
C LEU A 26 -1.06 1.18 14.69
N LYS A 27 0.04 1.63 15.30
CA LYS A 27 0.69 0.90 16.41
C LYS A 27 -0.24 0.71 17.61
N LYS A 28 -1.05 1.72 17.95
CA LYS A 28 -2.05 1.63 19.03
C LYS A 28 -3.19 0.65 18.68
N GLU A 29 -3.48 0.47 17.40
CA GLU A 29 -4.45 -0.52 16.89
C GLU A 29 -3.86 -1.95 16.82
N GLY A 30 -2.61 -2.13 17.25
CA GLY A 30 -1.95 -3.43 17.32
C GLY A 30 -1.02 -3.75 16.15
N TRP A 31 -0.91 -2.89 15.13
CA TRP A 31 0.04 -3.09 14.04
C TRP A 31 1.49 -2.97 14.53
N SER A 32 2.35 -3.89 14.10
CA SER A 32 3.80 -3.81 14.33
C SER A 32 4.58 -3.67 13.03
N TYR A 33 4.28 -4.52 12.04
CA TYR A 33 4.93 -4.47 10.74
C TYR A 33 4.02 -5.02 9.64
N SER A 34 4.43 -4.79 8.40
CA SER A 34 3.78 -5.34 7.22
C SER A 34 4.79 -6.11 6.38
N LYS A 35 4.33 -7.16 5.71
CA LYS A 35 5.11 -7.96 4.77
C LYS A 35 4.40 -8.01 3.42
N ILE A 36 5.17 -7.91 2.34
CA ILE A 36 4.70 -8.29 1.01
C ILE A 36 5.03 -9.77 0.82
N ASN A 37 4.00 -10.58 0.62
CA ASN A 37 4.12 -12.03 0.47
C ASN A 37 4.42 -12.44 -0.97
N SER A 38 3.83 -11.73 -1.94
CA SER A 38 4.07 -11.94 -3.36
C SER A 38 4.08 -10.63 -4.14
N ILE A 39 4.80 -10.63 -5.26
CA ILE A 39 4.85 -9.53 -6.22
C ILE A 39 4.81 -10.15 -7.61
N ASP A 40 3.69 -9.97 -8.29
CA ASP A 40 3.44 -10.54 -9.61
C ASP A 40 3.26 -9.39 -10.62
N PRO A 41 4.12 -9.27 -11.65
CA PRO A 41 3.98 -8.23 -12.66
C PRO A 41 2.73 -8.50 -13.51
N ILE A 42 1.85 -7.51 -13.64
CA ILE A 42 0.74 -7.51 -14.60
C ILE A 42 1.17 -6.79 -15.87
N VAL A 43 1.76 -5.59 -15.72
CA VAL A 43 2.31 -4.80 -16.81
C VAL A 43 3.66 -4.24 -16.40
N SER A 44 4.64 -4.30 -17.29
CA SER A 44 5.94 -3.65 -17.10
C SER A 44 6.36 -2.98 -18.40
N GLN A 45 6.55 -1.67 -18.34
CA GLN A 45 7.05 -0.84 -19.44
C GLN A 45 8.20 0.04 -18.94
N GLU A 46 8.79 0.83 -19.84
CA GLU A 46 9.98 1.61 -19.54
C GLU A 46 9.76 2.65 -18.42
N ASP A 47 8.58 3.26 -18.37
CA ASP A 47 8.24 4.37 -17.47
C ASP A 47 7.02 4.13 -16.57
N PHE A 48 6.36 2.98 -16.71
CA PHE A 48 5.25 2.57 -15.85
C PHE A 48 5.24 1.05 -15.60
N ALA A 49 4.70 0.65 -14.46
CA ALA A 49 4.50 -0.75 -14.13
C ALA A 49 3.26 -0.92 -13.24
N ILE A 50 2.60 -2.07 -13.37
CA ILE A 50 1.48 -2.49 -12.54
C ILE A 50 1.82 -3.87 -12.00
N TYR A 51 1.79 -4.00 -10.67
CA TYR A 51 2.01 -5.26 -9.98
C TYR A 51 0.77 -5.64 -9.19
N LYS A 52 0.39 -6.91 -9.27
CA LYS A 52 -0.42 -7.53 -8.23
C LYS A 52 0.52 -7.86 -7.08
N THR A 53 0.13 -7.55 -5.86
CA THR A 53 0.87 -7.98 -4.68
C THR A 53 -0.10 -8.56 -3.66
N ASN A 54 0.38 -9.45 -2.82
CA ASN A 54 -0.31 -9.82 -1.60
C ASN A 54 0.48 -9.23 -0.43
N PHE A 55 -0.18 -8.50 0.48
CA PHE A 55 0.45 -7.99 1.68
C PHE A 55 -0.31 -8.41 2.93
N THR A 56 0.44 -8.54 4.02
CA THR A 56 -0.09 -8.88 5.35
C THR A 56 0.42 -7.88 6.39
N ARG A 57 -0.42 -7.53 7.35
CA ARG A 57 -0.02 -6.83 8.58
C ARG A 57 0.05 -7.82 9.73
N PHE A 58 1.03 -7.62 10.59
CA PHE A 58 1.25 -8.42 11.78
C PHE A 58 1.28 -7.55 13.02
N ASN A 59 0.92 -8.13 14.16
CA ASN A 59 1.21 -7.55 15.46
C ASN A 59 2.63 -7.90 15.93
N ASN A 60 2.99 -7.48 17.14
CA ASN A 60 4.32 -7.71 17.72
C ASN A 60 4.58 -9.16 18.17
N GLN A 61 3.60 -10.05 18.02
CA GLN A 61 3.68 -11.48 18.31
C GLN A 61 3.68 -12.31 17.01
N ASP A 62 3.91 -11.67 15.86
CA ASP A 62 3.85 -12.28 14.53
C ASP A 62 2.47 -12.88 14.18
N ILE A 63 1.41 -12.44 14.85
CA ILE A 63 0.04 -12.82 14.54
C ILE A 63 -0.47 -11.94 13.40
N GLU A 64 -1.00 -12.59 12.36
CA GLU A 64 -1.65 -11.93 11.24
C GLU A 64 -2.88 -11.14 11.71
N LEU A 65 -2.88 -9.84 11.40
CA LEU A 65 -4.01 -8.95 11.63
C LEU A 65 -4.92 -8.87 10.41
N ILE A 66 -4.31 -8.82 9.21
CA ILE A 66 -5.02 -8.68 7.95
C ILE A 66 -4.10 -9.07 6.80
N SER A 67 -4.62 -9.82 5.83
CA SER A 67 -3.96 -10.18 4.58
C SER A 67 -4.87 -9.88 3.40
N THR A 68 -4.34 -9.23 2.36
CA THR A 68 -5.10 -8.90 1.16
C THR A 68 -4.23 -8.74 -0.07
N ASP A 69 -4.83 -9.05 -1.21
CA ASP A 69 -4.29 -8.68 -2.51
C ASP A 69 -4.41 -7.16 -2.72
N THR A 70 -3.46 -6.57 -3.43
CA THR A 70 -3.49 -5.17 -3.87
C THR A 70 -2.93 -5.04 -5.29
N ASN A 71 -3.32 -3.98 -5.99
CA ASN A 71 -2.68 -3.60 -7.24
C ASN A 71 -1.90 -2.30 -7.04
N LEU A 72 -0.60 -2.34 -7.30
CA LEU A 72 0.30 -1.21 -7.18
C LEU A 72 0.70 -0.73 -8.57
N THR A 73 0.34 0.50 -8.90
CA THR A 73 0.84 1.18 -10.09
C THR A 73 2.02 2.05 -9.72
N LEU A 74 3.16 1.80 -10.35
CA LEU A 74 4.36 2.61 -10.23
C LEU A 74 4.61 3.36 -11.54
N ILE A 75 5.20 4.54 -11.40
CA ILE A 75 5.69 5.32 -12.53
C ILE A 75 7.16 5.69 -12.30
N LYS A 76 7.89 5.86 -13.39
CA LYS A 76 9.29 6.28 -13.36
C LYS A 76 9.39 7.81 -13.38
N ARG A 77 10.30 8.33 -12.55
CA ARG A 77 10.66 9.74 -12.46
C ARG A 77 12.17 9.85 -12.37
N GLY A 78 12.81 10.18 -13.49
CA GLY A 78 14.26 10.05 -13.63
C GLY A 78 14.66 8.59 -13.46
N ASN A 79 15.58 8.33 -12.52
CA ASN A 79 16.06 6.97 -12.23
C ASN A 79 15.28 6.26 -11.12
N TYR A 80 14.17 6.85 -10.64
CA TYR A 80 13.43 6.34 -9.50
C TYR A 80 12.01 5.91 -9.87
N TRP A 81 11.61 4.73 -9.41
CA TRP A 81 10.22 4.30 -9.41
C TRP A 81 9.48 4.90 -8.21
N LYS A 82 8.26 5.39 -8.44
CA LYS A 82 7.40 5.96 -7.40
C LYS A 82 6.02 5.34 -7.49
N LEU A 83 5.46 4.99 -6.34
CA LEU A 83 4.06 4.58 -6.24
C LEU A 83 3.17 5.73 -6.69
N LYS A 84 2.26 5.43 -7.63
CA LYS A 84 1.29 6.39 -8.16
C LYS A 84 -0.13 6.04 -7.72
N ILE A 85 -0.48 4.75 -7.77
CA ILE A 85 -1.78 4.24 -7.35
C ILE A 85 -1.58 2.99 -6.50
N ALA A 86 -2.30 2.89 -5.40
CA ALA A 86 -2.52 1.64 -4.68
C ALA A 86 -4.02 1.33 -4.65
N ILE A 87 -4.40 0.13 -5.10
CA ILE A 87 -5.77 -0.35 -5.03
C ILE A 87 -5.78 -1.49 -4.01
N ILE A 88 -6.44 -1.24 -2.89
CA ILE A 88 -6.64 -2.16 -1.78
C ILE A 88 -8.15 -2.45 -1.75
N PRO A 89 -8.58 -3.66 -2.14
CA PRO A 89 -9.99 -3.97 -2.38
C PRO A 89 -10.83 -4.03 -1.10
N ILE A 90 -10.19 -4.04 0.07
CA ILE A 90 -10.86 -4.11 1.36
C ILE A 90 -10.62 -2.82 2.16
N ASN A 91 -11.56 -2.49 3.03
CA ASN A 91 -11.36 -1.42 4.01
C ASN A 91 -10.26 -1.84 4.99
N ILE A 92 -9.18 -1.07 5.04
CA ILE A 92 -8.11 -1.24 6.02
C ILE A 92 -7.89 0.07 6.76
N SER A 93 -7.67 0.00 8.07
CA SER A 93 -7.28 1.20 8.82
C SER A 93 -5.97 1.78 8.27
N THR A 94 -5.91 3.10 8.18
CA THR A 94 -4.66 3.83 7.94
C THR A 94 -4.14 4.51 9.21
N GLY A 95 -4.75 4.23 10.36
CA GLY A 95 -4.51 4.92 11.64
C GLY A 95 -5.12 6.33 11.68
N LYS A 96 -5.97 6.66 10.71
CA LYS A 96 -6.64 7.96 10.59
C LYS A 96 -8.12 7.84 10.92
#